data_AF-A0A7J2JFL7-F1
#
_entry.id   AF-A0A7J2JFL7-F1
#
_cell.length_a   1.000
_cell.length_b   1.000
_cell.length_c   1.000
_cell.angle_alpha   90.00
_cell.angle_beta   90.00
_cell.angle_gamma   90.00
#
_symmetry.space_group_name_H-M   'P 1'
#
loop_
_entity.id
_entity.type
_entity.pdbx_description
1 polymer ?
#
loop_
_entity_poly.entity_id
_entity_poly.type
_entity_poly.pdbx_seq_one_letter_code
_entity_poly.pdbx_strand_id
1 'polypeptide(L)'
;VYGHPVEMPVLGRVVAGRHVVASLNVGDVIERIEPMPERLEEAKDVRKCDLSYTIEEPVEIYTEVKVELMEEAPRAAEYFLAAIERTGTLVEEITASYVALPRVWAVEVPSENQVRRSRGFVTVRNQGAKAGAVYFYKEGRPPHPAHSVVGRIVSGLELLYAAEKGDLLPVATSPPRVDVLGFTQREAEEYLEKLSLKQERSGDVRDEAIVVRQQPDLTLEAFKKGIVTTEGIDPSKVVKVRLFKREAPNTVRYFYMVTGLNYHRLGKLKVYFSHPKSGVVMFKGDPRKSRYLIPENQPKEVVKAYTIGVTNAARRFAGMIGVRMQDSDKYGPTAETFEGTNLIGEIVENQEVLAGLKDGMELYILEVE
;
A
#
# COMPACT_ATOMS: atom_id res chain seq x y z
N VAL A 1 -50.57 -1.02 34.35
CA VAL A 1 -50.07 -0.32 35.55
C VAL A 1 -48.76 0.31 35.16
N TYR A 2 -48.71 1.64 35.03
CA TYR A 2 -47.44 2.38 34.94
C TYR A 2 -47.03 2.73 36.36
N GLY A 3 -45.97 2.10 36.85
CA GLY A 3 -45.49 2.29 38.21
C GLY A 3 -44.08 1.76 38.34
N HIS A 4 -43.21 2.55 38.95
CA HIS A 4 -41.84 2.18 39.26
C HIS A 4 -41.84 0.90 40.13
N PRO A 5 -40.98 -0.10 39.84
CA PRO A 5 -40.86 -1.25 40.73
C PRO A 5 -40.45 -0.78 42.13
N VAL A 6 -41.28 -1.12 43.12
CA VAL A 6 -41.14 -0.68 44.53
C VAL A 6 -39.84 -1.20 45.16
N GLU A 7 -39.37 -2.36 44.71
CA GLU A 7 -38.19 -3.03 45.25
C GLU A 7 -36.86 -2.58 44.63
N MET A 8 -36.91 -1.79 43.54
CA MET A 8 -35.71 -1.40 42.82
C MET A 8 -35.78 0.08 42.42
N PRO A 9 -35.68 1.03 43.39
CA PRO A 9 -35.91 2.46 43.22
C PRO A 9 -34.93 3.15 42.24
N VAL A 10 -33.85 2.47 41.85
CA VAL A 10 -32.91 2.91 40.82
C VAL A 10 -32.62 1.73 39.90
N LEU A 11 -32.98 1.86 38.62
CA LEU A 11 -32.73 0.84 37.60
C LEU A 11 -31.27 0.84 37.09
N GLY A 12 -30.58 1.99 37.18
CA GLY A 12 -29.20 2.15 36.77
C GLY A 12 -28.78 3.62 36.69
N ARG A 13 -27.51 3.88 36.34
CA ARG A 13 -26.96 5.22 36.13
C ARG A 13 -26.69 5.46 34.65
N VAL A 14 -27.15 6.59 34.12
CA VAL A 14 -26.81 7.02 32.76
C VAL A 14 -25.36 7.49 32.74
N VAL A 15 -24.48 6.71 32.12
CA VAL A 15 -23.04 7.03 31.96
C VAL A 15 -22.73 7.76 30.65
N ALA A 16 -23.56 7.59 29.62
CA ALA A 16 -23.45 8.27 28.32
C ALA A 16 -24.85 8.48 27.71
N GLY A 17 -24.97 9.36 26.71
CA GLY A 17 -26.25 9.57 26.00
C GLY A 17 -27.31 10.38 26.76
N ARG A 18 -26.91 11.18 27.75
CA ARG A 18 -27.84 11.97 28.60
C ARG A 18 -28.77 12.89 27.79
N HIS A 19 -28.29 13.41 26.66
CA HIS A 19 -29.08 14.23 25.74
C HIS A 19 -30.20 13.43 25.04
N VAL A 20 -29.98 12.14 24.75
CA VAL A 20 -30.98 11.24 24.16
C VAL A 20 -32.04 10.87 25.19
N VAL A 21 -31.61 10.54 26.41
CA VAL A 21 -32.54 10.27 27.52
C VAL A 21 -33.41 11.49 27.83
N ALA A 22 -32.84 12.69 27.76
CA ALA A 22 -33.57 13.94 27.95
C ALA A 22 -34.57 14.26 26.82
N SER A 23 -34.45 13.63 25.66
CA SER A 23 -35.37 13.81 24.52
C SER A 23 -36.49 12.77 24.44
N LEU A 24 -36.53 11.78 25.34
CA LEU A 24 -37.59 10.78 25.39
C LEU A 24 -38.90 11.39 25.92
N ASN A 25 -40.01 11.06 25.26
CA ASN A 25 -41.35 11.49 25.62
C ASN A 25 -42.23 10.32 26.07
N VAL A 26 -43.35 10.66 26.71
CA VAL A 26 -44.38 9.68 27.08
C VAL A 26 -44.95 9.06 25.81
N GLY A 27 -44.74 7.76 25.63
CA GLY A 27 -45.17 7.00 24.45
C GLY A 27 -44.01 6.39 23.64
N ASP A 28 -42.78 6.84 23.89
CA ASP A 28 -41.59 6.22 23.29
C ASP A 28 -41.38 4.82 23.84
N VAL A 29 -40.94 3.90 22.98
CA VAL A 29 -40.71 2.49 23.30
C VAL A 29 -39.24 2.12 23.10
N ILE A 30 -38.71 1.33 24.03
CA ILE A 30 -37.37 0.76 23.90
C ILE A 30 -37.47 -0.44 22.96
N GLU A 31 -36.94 -0.31 21.74
CA GLU A 31 -36.99 -1.38 20.74
C GLU A 31 -36.08 -2.57 21.10
N ARG A 32 -34.94 -2.30 21.74
CA ARG A 32 -33.92 -3.31 22.09
C ARG A 32 -33.13 -2.87 23.32
N ILE A 33 -32.86 -3.81 24.22
CA ILE A 33 -31.91 -3.64 25.32
C ILE A 33 -30.81 -4.68 25.11
N GLU A 34 -29.57 -4.21 25.06
CA GLU A 34 -28.40 -5.09 24.97
C GLU A 34 -27.52 -4.86 26.20
N PRO A 35 -27.11 -5.92 26.91
CA PRO A 35 -26.05 -5.77 27.89
C PRO A 35 -24.80 -5.32 27.13
N MET A 36 -24.30 -4.14 27.45
CA MET A 36 -22.92 -3.77 27.17
C MET A 36 -22.12 -4.21 28.40
N PRO A 37 -21.52 -5.41 28.40
CA PRO A 37 -20.39 -5.63 29.30
C PRO A 37 -19.37 -4.51 29.01
N GLU A 38 -18.60 -4.10 30.02
CA GLU A 38 -17.44 -3.27 29.78
C GLU A 38 -16.43 -4.07 28.94
N ARG A 39 -16.66 -4.17 27.62
CA ARG A 39 -15.76 -4.76 26.62
C ARG A 39 -14.33 -4.23 26.73
N LEU A 40 -14.15 -3.10 27.43
CA LEU A 40 -12.88 -2.49 27.78
C LEU A 40 -12.00 -3.32 28.74
N GLU A 41 -12.58 -4.04 29.70
CA GLU A 41 -11.80 -4.93 30.58
C GLU A 41 -11.62 -6.31 29.94
N GLU A 42 -12.67 -6.84 29.29
CA GLU A 42 -12.60 -8.13 28.59
C GLU A 42 -11.62 -8.12 27.40
N ALA A 43 -11.58 -7.04 26.60
CA ALA A 43 -10.62 -6.93 25.49
C ALA A 43 -9.16 -6.85 25.97
N LYS A 44 -8.91 -6.62 27.28
CA LYS A 44 -7.55 -6.67 27.86
C LYS A 44 -7.18 -8.07 28.35
N ASP A 45 -8.15 -8.97 28.54
CA ASP A 45 -7.91 -10.38 28.93
C ASP A 45 -7.80 -11.29 27.70
N VAL A 46 -7.42 -10.73 26.54
CA VAL A 46 -7.15 -11.47 25.32
C VAL A 46 -5.80 -12.14 25.44
N ARG A 47 -5.79 -13.47 25.31
CA ARG A 47 -4.56 -14.28 25.34
C ARG A 47 -4.22 -14.75 23.94
N LYS A 48 -2.93 -14.67 23.58
CA LYS A 48 -2.42 -15.34 22.38
C LYS A 48 -2.50 -16.85 22.60
N CYS A 49 -2.99 -17.56 21.60
CA CYS A 49 -3.01 -19.01 21.58
C CYS A 49 -2.46 -19.52 20.24
N ASP A 50 -1.95 -20.73 20.25
CA ASP A 50 -1.56 -21.47 19.05
C ASP A 50 -2.51 -22.65 18.81
N LEU A 51 -2.23 -23.45 17.79
CA LEU A 51 -3.05 -24.61 17.43
C LEU A 51 -3.01 -25.75 18.46
N SER A 52 -2.14 -25.69 19.48
CA SER A 52 -2.10 -26.65 20.58
C SER A 52 -3.06 -26.31 21.72
N TYR A 53 -3.64 -25.12 21.70
CA TYR A 53 -4.55 -24.67 22.74
C TYR A 53 -5.87 -25.45 22.69
N THR A 54 -6.22 -26.10 23.79
CA THR A 54 -7.48 -26.84 23.92
C THR A 54 -8.58 -25.88 24.37
N ILE A 55 -9.66 -25.82 23.60
CA ILE A 55 -10.83 -24.99 23.92
C ILE A 55 -11.75 -25.78 24.85
N GLU A 56 -11.74 -25.45 26.13
CA GLU A 56 -12.52 -26.13 27.17
C GLU A 56 -13.89 -25.45 27.44
N GLU A 57 -13.99 -24.15 27.13
CA GLU A 57 -15.17 -23.32 27.33
C GLU A 57 -15.54 -22.58 26.03
N PRO A 58 -16.79 -22.10 25.85
CA PRO A 58 -17.14 -21.26 24.72
C PRO A 58 -16.36 -19.93 24.80
N VAL A 59 -15.28 -19.84 24.03
CA VAL A 59 -14.44 -18.64 23.89
C VAL A 59 -14.61 -18.00 22.52
N GLU A 60 -14.51 -16.67 22.46
CA GLU A 60 -14.43 -15.95 21.20
C GLU A 60 -13.01 -16.03 20.63
N ILE A 61 -12.91 -16.40 19.35
CA ILE A 61 -11.63 -16.51 18.65
C ILE A 61 -11.50 -15.37 17.66
N TYR A 62 -10.44 -14.58 17.83
CA TYR A 62 -10.08 -13.49 16.95
C TYR A 62 -8.90 -13.91 16.08
N THR A 63 -9.07 -13.93 14.76
CA THR A 63 -8.00 -14.34 13.83
C THR A 63 -7.46 -13.19 12.99
N GLU A 64 -8.23 -12.11 12.82
CA GLU A 64 -7.85 -10.95 12.02
C GLU A 64 -8.55 -9.66 12.47
N VAL A 65 -7.96 -8.53 12.14
CA VAL A 65 -8.56 -7.20 12.25
C VAL A 65 -9.27 -6.88 10.93
N LYS A 66 -10.59 -6.72 10.98
CA LYS A 66 -11.39 -6.31 9.81
C LYS A 66 -11.56 -4.80 9.79
N VAL A 67 -11.09 -4.15 8.73
CA VAL A 67 -11.15 -2.70 8.53
C VAL A 67 -12.13 -2.36 7.41
N GLU A 68 -13.19 -1.64 7.75
CA GLU A 68 -14.10 -1.01 6.80
C GLU A 68 -13.50 0.34 6.36
N LEU A 69 -13.30 0.52 5.06
CA LEU A 69 -12.72 1.73 4.50
C LEU A 69 -13.73 2.87 4.42
N MET A 70 -13.24 4.11 4.59
CA MET A 70 -14.03 5.33 4.56
C MET A 70 -13.96 6.01 3.19
N GLU A 71 -15.11 6.34 2.60
CA GLU A 71 -15.21 7.01 1.29
C GLU A 71 -14.63 8.44 1.29
N GLU A 72 -14.50 9.05 2.46
CA GLU A 72 -13.97 10.42 2.64
C GLU A 72 -12.45 10.51 2.45
N ALA A 73 -11.75 9.37 2.34
CA ALA A 73 -10.30 9.32 2.16
C ALA A 73 -9.86 8.30 1.09
N PRO A 74 -10.38 8.39 -0.16
CA PRO A 74 -10.23 7.32 -1.13
C PRO A 74 -8.78 7.11 -1.58
N ARG A 75 -7.96 8.17 -1.62
CA ARG A 75 -6.57 8.06 -2.04
C ARG A 75 -5.68 7.62 -0.88
N ALA A 76 -5.94 8.09 0.34
CA ALA A 76 -5.24 7.60 1.52
C ALA A 76 -5.61 6.14 1.84
N ALA A 77 -6.84 5.71 1.55
CA ALA A 77 -7.28 4.32 1.63
C ALA A 77 -6.55 3.43 0.62
N GLU A 78 -6.39 3.88 -0.64
CA GLU A 78 -5.60 3.14 -1.63
C GLU A 78 -4.13 2.99 -1.19
N TYR A 79 -3.55 4.02 -0.57
CA TYR A 79 -2.23 3.88 0.05
C TYR A 79 -2.22 2.84 1.18
N PHE A 80 -3.21 2.87 2.07
CA PHE A 80 -3.30 1.92 3.17
C PHE A 80 -3.35 0.47 2.65
N LEU A 81 -4.16 0.23 1.62
CA LEU A 81 -4.27 -1.07 0.94
C LEU A 81 -2.93 -1.51 0.32
N ALA A 82 -2.26 -0.63 -0.41
CA ALA A 82 -0.94 -0.93 -0.95
C ALA A 82 0.09 -1.19 0.16
N ALA A 83 0.01 -0.47 1.29
CA ALA A 83 0.94 -0.62 2.39
C ALA A 83 0.84 -1.97 3.07
N ILE A 84 -0.36 -2.41 3.44
CA ILE A 84 -0.56 -3.72 4.08
C ILE A 84 -0.10 -4.88 3.18
N GLU A 85 -0.28 -4.77 1.86
CA GLU A 85 0.18 -5.79 0.90
C GLU A 85 1.71 -5.82 0.76
N ARG A 86 2.36 -4.66 0.77
CA ARG A 86 3.78 -4.53 0.41
C ARG A 86 4.73 -4.62 1.59
N THR A 87 4.35 -4.08 2.73
CA THR A 87 5.17 -4.18 3.95
C THR A 87 4.80 -5.37 4.81
N GLY A 88 3.72 -6.07 4.45
CA GLY A 88 3.03 -6.95 5.38
C GLY A 88 2.48 -6.15 6.57
N THR A 89 2.20 -6.87 7.65
CA THR A 89 1.53 -6.33 8.83
C THR A 89 2.35 -6.50 10.10
N LEU A 90 3.68 -6.39 9.97
CA LEU A 90 4.60 -6.44 11.10
C LEU A 90 4.31 -5.28 12.06
N VAL A 91 4.20 -5.57 13.35
CA VAL A 91 3.99 -4.54 14.36
C VAL A 91 5.33 -3.90 14.74
N GLU A 92 5.53 -2.63 14.36
CA GLU A 92 6.76 -1.88 14.63
C GLU A 92 6.73 -1.16 15.98
N GLU A 93 5.57 -0.65 16.37
CA GLU A 93 5.41 0.17 17.57
C GLU A 93 4.06 -0.08 18.23
N ILE A 94 4.09 -0.15 19.56
CA ILE A 94 2.90 -0.29 20.39
C ILE A 94 2.96 0.74 21.50
N THR A 95 1.83 1.40 21.72
CA THR A 95 1.62 2.31 22.84
C THR A 95 0.32 1.94 23.55
N ALA A 96 0.00 2.62 24.65
CA ALA A 96 -1.31 2.49 25.28
C ALA A 96 -2.46 2.85 24.31
N SER A 97 -2.22 3.79 23.37
CA SER A 97 -3.29 4.33 22.52
C SER A 97 -3.36 3.78 21.10
N TYR A 98 -2.32 3.14 20.59
CA TYR A 98 -2.30 2.62 19.22
C TYR A 98 -1.28 1.51 19.02
N VAL A 99 -1.47 0.77 17.93
CA VAL A 99 -0.50 -0.12 17.29
C VAL A 99 -0.13 0.50 15.94
N ALA A 100 1.15 0.49 15.57
CA ALA A 100 1.61 1.03 14.28
C ALA A 100 2.38 -0.01 13.47
N LEU A 101 2.11 0.01 12.17
CA LEU A 101 2.76 -0.81 11.15
C LEU A 101 3.80 0.02 10.37
N PRO A 102 4.74 -0.65 9.67
CA PRO A 102 5.71 -0.01 8.79
C PRO A 102 5.06 0.89 7.76
N ARG A 103 5.91 1.72 7.14
CA ARG A 103 5.55 2.54 5.99
C ARG A 103 6.01 1.92 4.69
N VAL A 104 5.23 2.13 3.63
CA VAL A 104 5.80 2.09 2.28
C VAL A 104 6.56 3.37 2.07
N TRP A 105 7.85 3.22 1.81
CA TRP A 105 8.71 4.38 1.68
C TRP A 105 8.45 5.15 0.39
N ALA A 106 8.38 6.47 0.56
CA ALA A 106 8.46 7.48 -0.50
C ALA A 106 7.38 7.40 -1.60
N VAL A 107 6.24 6.83 -1.24
CA VAL A 107 4.94 7.18 -1.81
C VAL A 107 4.40 8.38 -1.03
N GLU A 108 3.85 9.34 -1.73
CA GLU A 108 3.19 10.48 -1.10
C GLU A 108 1.81 10.06 -0.63
N VAL A 109 1.53 10.28 0.66
CA VAL A 109 0.21 10.03 1.22
C VAL A 109 -0.57 11.33 1.18
N PRO A 110 -1.75 11.36 0.56
CA PRO A 110 -2.57 12.56 0.51
C PRO A 110 -3.15 12.88 1.89
N SER A 111 -3.33 14.17 2.14
CA SER A 111 -3.99 14.65 3.36
C SER A 111 -5.51 14.71 3.15
N GLU A 112 -6.20 13.64 3.53
CA GLU A 112 -7.66 13.50 3.47
C GLU A 112 -8.25 13.22 4.88
N ASN A 113 -9.56 13.40 5.05
CA ASN A 113 -10.35 13.01 6.23
C ASN A 113 -9.68 13.23 7.61
N GLN A 114 -9.37 14.50 7.93
CA GLN A 114 -8.72 14.90 9.19
C GLN A 114 -9.72 15.01 10.36
N VAL A 115 -10.43 13.93 10.65
CA VAL A 115 -11.42 13.87 11.73
C VAL A 115 -10.80 13.36 13.03
N ARG A 116 -11.61 13.30 14.09
CA ARG A 116 -11.20 12.71 15.38
C ARG A 116 -10.78 11.26 15.16
N ARG A 117 -9.63 10.86 15.72
CA ARG A 117 -9.08 9.51 15.63
C ARG A 117 -9.65 8.68 16.76
N SER A 118 -10.90 8.26 16.63
CA SER A 118 -11.63 7.53 17.67
C SER A 118 -11.06 6.13 17.89
N ARG A 119 -11.45 5.47 18.99
CA ARG A 119 -11.14 4.05 19.21
C ARG A 119 -11.62 3.21 18.02
N GLY A 120 -10.79 2.28 17.58
CA GLY A 120 -11.04 1.45 16.42
C GLY A 120 -10.75 2.15 15.09
N PHE A 121 -10.31 3.40 15.04
CA PHE A 121 -10.01 4.05 13.76
C PHE A 121 -8.63 3.63 13.27
N VAL A 122 -8.49 3.59 11.95
CA VAL A 122 -7.22 3.36 11.25
C VAL A 122 -6.83 4.65 10.54
N THR A 123 -5.57 5.04 10.66
CA THR A 123 -5.05 6.23 9.99
C THR A 123 -3.75 5.96 9.27
N VAL A 124 -3.53 6.66 8.18
CA VAL A 124 -2.21 6.77 7.56
C VAL A 124 -1.62 8.13 7.90
N ARG A 125 -0.35 8.17 8.26
CA ARG A 125 0.35 9.43 8.50
C ARG A 125 0.80 10.05 7.17
N ASN A 126 0.41 11.29 6.89
CA ASN A 126 0.69 11.96 5.61
C ASN A 126 1.98 12.80 5.58
N GLN A 127 2.51 13.22 6.75
CA GLN A 127 3.71 14.06 6.80
C GLN A 127 4.60 13.81 8.04
N GLY A 128 5.84 14.29 7.96
CA GLY A 128 6.86 14.19 9.01
C GLY A 128 7.67 12.89 8.96
N ALA A 129 8.47 12.65 10.00
CA ALA A 129 9.48 11.57 10.00
C ALA A 129 8.92 10.16 9.75
N LYS A 130 7.67 9.89 10.17
CA LYS A 130 6.94 8.63 9.97
C LYS A 130 5.84 8.71 8.90
N ALA A 131 5.95 9.63 7.93
CA ALA A 131 5.02 9.66 6.80
C ALA A 131 4.97 8.29 6.12
N GLY A 132 3.75 7.81 5.84
CA GLY A 132 3.43 6.48 5.35
C GLY A 132 3.13 5.43 6.42
N ALA A 133 3.43 5.68 7.70
CA ALA A 133 3.12 4.69 8.74
C ALA A 133 1.60 4.58 8.96
N VAL A 134 1.13 3.35 9.18
CA VAL A 134 -0.27 3.02 9.44
C VAL A 134 -0.48 2.86 10.94
N TYR A 135 -1.56 3.43 11.48
CA TYR A 135 -1.87 3.43 12.91
C TYR A 135 -3.28 2.89 13.16
N PHE A 136 -3.40 1.92 14.05
CA PHE A 136 -4.64 1.33 14.54
C PHE A 136 -4.88 1.82 15.97
N TYR A 137 -5.95 2.56 16.22
CA TYR A 137 -6.16 3.24 17.50
C TYR A 137 -6.94 2.38 18.51
N LYS A 138 -6.37 2.20 19.70
CA LYS A 138 -7.00 1.62 20.90
C LYS A 138 -7.79 2.65 21.69
N GLU A 139 -7.39 3.91 21.61
CA GLU A 139 -8.00 5.03 22.33
C GLU A 139 -8.22 6.24 21.42
N GLY A 140 -9.24 7.04 21.76
CA GLY A 140 -9.56 8.25 21.03
C GLY A 140 -8.48 9.33 21.17
N ARG A 141 -8.03 9.89 20.04
CA ARG A 141 -7.14 11.06 19.99
C ARG A 141 -7.78 12.22 19.21
N PRO A 142 -7.44 13.48 19.54
CA PRO A 142 -7.87 14.63 18.76
C PRO A 142 -7.44 14.51 17.28
N PRO A 143 -8.13 15.21 16.36
CA PRO A 143 -7.67 15.37 14.99
C PRO A 143 -6.22 15.87 14.93
N HIS A 144 -5.48 15.47 13.90
CA HIS A 144 -4.13 15.97 13.66
C HIS A 144 -3.91 16.12 12.16
N PRO A 145 -3.36 17.25 11.67
CA PRO A 145 -3.18 17.47 10.23
C PRO A 145 -2.25 16.49 9.54
N ALA A 146 -1.47 15.72 10.32
CA ALA A 146 -0.51 14.78 9.80
C ALA A 146 -1.11 13.37 9.62
N HIS A 147 -2.39 13.18 9.94
CA HIS A 147 -3.05 11.88 9.90
C HIS A 147 -4.33 11.98 9.10
N SER A 148 -4.51 11.01 8.20
CA SER A 148 -5.72 10.81 7.43
C SER A 148 -6.42 9.57 7.93
N VAL A 149 -7.68 9.71 8.35
CA VAL A 149 -8.50 8.57 8.80
C VAL A 149 -9.00 7.83 7.57
N VAL A 150 -8.60 6.57 7.42
CA VAL A 150 -8.86 5.77 6.20
C VAL A 150 -9.92 4.70 6.40
N GLY A 151 -10.23 4.35 7.64
CA GLY A 151 -11.16 3.28 7.93
C GLY A 151 -11.43 3.09 9.43
N ARG A 152 -12.34 2.16 9.72
CA ARG A 152 -12.74 1.75 11.06
C ARG A 152 -12.65 0.24 11.18
N ILE A 153 -12.10 -0.21 12.29
CA ILE A 153 -12.10 -1.61 12.70
C ILE A 153 -13.53 -1.98 13.09
N VAL A 154 -14.09 -2.95 12.37
CA VAL A 154 -15.44 -3.48 12.61
C VAL A 154 -15.41 -4.82 13.35
N SER A 155 -14.26 -5.51 13.36
CA SER A 155 -14.02 -6.74 14.12
C SER A 155 -12.52 -6.94 14.40
N GLY A 156 -12.19 -7.64 15.50
CA GLY A 156 -10.82 -7.98 15.88
C GLY A 156 -10.04 -6.85 16.56
N LEU A 157 -10.72 -5.88 17.16
CA LEU A 157 -10.07 -4.79 17.89
C LEU A 157 -9.24 -5.31 19.10
N GLU A 158 -9.71 -6.42 19.66
CA GLU A 158 -9.14 -7.23 20.73
C GLU A 158 -7.69 -7.64 20.41
N LEU A 159 -7.38 -7.93 19.15
CA LEU A 159 -6.04 -8.28 18.70
C LEU A 159 -5.03 -7.15 18.92
N LEU A 160 -5.46 -5.88 18.90
CA LEU A 160 -4.56 -4.76 19.16
C LEU A 160 -4.08 -4.70 20.61
N TYR A 161 -4.87 -5.25 21.54
CA TYR A 161 -4.53 -5.27 22.96
C TYR A 161 -3.58 -6.43 23.29
N ALA A 162 -3.69 -7.55 22.58
CA ALA A 162 -2.78 -8.70 22.70
C ALA A 162 -1.50 -8.56 21.86
N ALA A 163 -1.46 -7.67 20.87
CA ALA A 163 -0.30 -7.50 20.00
C ALA A 163 0.96 -7.08 20.77
N GLU A 164 2.10 -7.58 20.31
CA GLU A 164 3.45 -7.26 20.75
C GLU A 164 4.30 -6.80 19.56
N LYS A 165 5.36 -6.03 19.85
CA LYS A 165 6.28 -5.60 18.81
C LYS A 165 6.94 -6.83 18.18
N GLY A 166 6.92 -6.90 16.85
CA GLY A 166 7.44 -8.04 16.09
C GLY A 166 6.38 -9.06 15.67
N ASP A 167 5.15 -8.95 16.17
CA ASP A 167 4.04 -9.79 15.70
C ASP A 167 3.65 -9.44 14.26
N LEU A 168 3.06 -10.40 13.55
CA LEU A 168 2.29 -10.16 12.35
C LEU A 168 0.82 -10.00 12.75
N LEU A 169 0.25 -8.82 12.50
CA LEU A 169 -1.16 -8.55 12.78
C LEU A 169 -1.99 -8.88 11.53
N PRO A 170 -2.81 -9.94 11.47
CA PRO A 170 -3.59 -10.21 10.27
C PRO A 170 -4.63 -9.10 10.06
N VAL A 171 -4.63 -8.49 8.88
CA VAL A 171 -5.54 -7.38 8.53
C VAL A 171 -6.31 -7.74 7.27
N ALA A 172 -7.63 -7.70 7.35
CA ALA A 172 -8.54 -7.81 6.22
C ALA A 172 -9.26 -6.47 6.01
N THR A 173 -9.53 -6.10 4.76
CA THR A 173 -10.20 -4.84 4.43
C THR A 173 -11.50 -5.08 3.70
N SER A 174 -12.45 -4.17 3.91
CA SER A 174 -13.70 -4.11 3.17
C SER A 174 -13.85 -2.71 2.55
N PRO A 175 -13.80 -2.59 1.22
CA PRO A 175 -13.46 -3.65 0.25
C PRO A 175 -11.98 -4.10 0.27
N PRO A 176 -11.66 -5.28 -0.32
CA PRO A 176 -10.28 -5.64 -0.66
C PRO A 176 -9.75 -4.75 -1.79
N ARG A 177 -8.43 -4.64 -1.90
CA ARG A 177 -7.76 -3.80 -2.91
C ARG A 177 -8.09 -4.25 -4.33
N VAL A 178 -8.17 -3.31 -5.27
CA VAL A 178 -8.32 -3.57 -6.70
C VAL A 178 -7.14 -2.95 -7.47
N ASP A 179 -6.10 -3.76 -7.72
CA ASP A 179 -4.95 -3.39 -8.54
C ASP A 179 -4.59 -4.56 -9.47
N VAL A 180 -5.02 -4.46 -10.72
CA VAL A 180 -4.81 -5.49 -11.77
C VAL A 180 -3.66 -5.12 -12.71
N LEU A 181 -2.90 -4.06 -12.42
CA LEU A 181 -1.76 -3.69 -13.24
C LEU A 181 -0.67 -4.77 -13.20
N GLY A 182 -0.26 -5.23 -14.38
CA GLY A 182 0.71 -6.31 -14.55
C GLY A 182 0.10 -7.71 -14.61
N PHE A 183 -1.22 -7.86 -14.42
CA PHE A 183 -1.92 -9.11 -14.68
C PHE A 183 -2.06 -9.31 -16.19
N THR A 184 -2.22 -10.54 -16.63
CA THR A 184 -2.81 -10.81 -17.94
C THR A 184 -4.29 -10.40 -17.94
N GLN A 185 -4.88 -10.12 -19.11
CA GLN A 185 -6.30 -9.76 -19.22
C GLN A 185 -7.19 -10.83 -18.59
N ARG A 186 -6.85 -12.12 -18.76
CA ARG A 186 -7.57 -13.23 -18.15
C ARG A 186 -7.44 -13.28 -16.62
N GLU A 187 -6.23 -13.13 -16.09
CA GLU A 187 -6.03 -13.08 -14.63
C GLU A 187 -6.78 -11.89 -14.01
N ALA A 188 -6.81 -10.75 -14.70
CA ALA A 188 -7.55 -9.57 -14.26
C ALA A 188 -9.06 -9.85 -14.22
N GLU A 189 -9.60 -10.52 -15.25
CA GLU A 189 -11.01 -10.95 -15.28
C GLU A 189 -11.36 -11.84 -14.09
N GLU A 190 -10.61 -12.92 -13.90
CA GLU A 190 -10.83 -13.89 -12.82
C GLU A 190 -10.73 -13.25 -11.43
N TYR A 191 -9.83 -12.29 -11.25
CA TYR A 191 -9.68 -11.56 -10.01
C TYR A 191 -10.85 -10.61 -9.75
N LEU A 192 -11.25 -9.82 -10.76
CA LEU A 192 -12.35 -8.88 -10.66
C LEU A 192 -13.70 -9.59 -10.45
N GLU A 193 -13.93 -10.73 -11.12
CA GLU A 193 -15.14 -11.53 -10.97
C GLU A 193 -15.31 -12.06 -9.53
N LYS A 194 -14.23 -12.50 -8.88
CA LYS A 194 -14.25 -12.89 -7.45
C LYS A 194 -14.67 -11.76 -6.52
N LEU A 195 -14.49 -10.51 -6.95
CA LEU A 195 -14.88 -9.30 -6.23
C LEU A 195 -16.26 -8.78 -6.66
N SER A 196 -16.99 -9.52 -7.51
CA SER A 196 -18.24 -9.08 -8.15
C SER A 196 -18.09 -7.80 -8.98
N LEU A 197 -16.91 -7.57 -9.58
CA LEU A 197 -16.62 -6.46 -10.48
C LEU A 197 -16.52 -6.95 -11.92
N LYS A 198 -17.09 -6.20 -12.86
CA LYS A 198 -16.98 -6.52 -14.29
C LYS A 198 -15.73 -5.87 -14.90
N GLN A 199 -15.04 -6.60 -15.76
CA GLN A 199 -13.94 -6.06 -16.56
C GLN A 199 -14.44 -5.54 -17.92
N GLU A 200 -13.90 -4.42 -18.38
CA GLU A 200 -14.01 -3.98 -19.77
C GLU A 200 -12.61 -3.87 -20.39
N ARG A 201 -12.31 -4.74 -21.36
CA ARG A 201 -10.98 -4.79 -21.99
C ARG A 201 -10.87 -3.77 -23.12
N SER A 202 -9.73 -3.10 -23.21
CA SER A 202 -9.35 -2.16 -24.27
C SER A 202 -7.87 -2.33 -24.65
N GLY A 203 -7.45 -1.75 -25.78
CA GLY A 203 -6.12 -1.99 -26.34
C GLY A 203 -6.02 -3.41 -26.92
N ASP A 204 -5.08 -4.20 -26.41
CA ASP A 204 -5.00 -5.64 -26.68
C ASP A 204 -5.93 -6.40 -25.72
N VAL A 205 -6.94 -7.06 -26.28
CA VAL A 205 -8.03 -7.72 -25.54
C VAL A 205 -7.82 -9.23 -25.37
N ARG A 206 -6.74 -9.78 -25.94
CA ARG A 206 -6.39 -11.20 -25.82
C ARG A 206 -6.09 -11.56 -24.38
N ASP A 207 -6.38 -12.80 -24.01
CA ASP A 207 -6.23 -13.29 -22.64
C ASP A 207 -4.83 -13.11 -22.08
N GLU A 208 -3.80 -13.30 -22.91
CA GLU A 208 -2.40 -13.19 -22.54
C GLU A 208 -1.87 -11.74 -22.46
N ALA A 209 -2.61 -10.75 -22.94
CA ALA A 209 -2.16 -9.37 -22.96
C ALA A 209 -1.97 -8.83 -21.53
N ILE A 210 -0.88 -8.09 -21.28
CA ILE A 210 -0.57 -7.55 -19.95
C ILE A 210 -1.31 -6.22 -19.76
N VAL A 211 -2.07 -6.11 -18.67
CA VAL A 211 -2.77 -4.89 -18.28
C VAL A 211 -1.76 -3.83 -17.83
N VAL A 212 -1.72 -2.70 -18.53
CA VAL A 212 -0.79 -1.58 -18.24
C VAL A 212 -1.48 -0.32 -17.73
N ARG A 213 -2.80 -0.23 -17.91
CA ARG A 213 -3.64 0.79 -17.29
C ARG A 213 -4.96 0.17 -16.84
N GLN A 214 -5.53 0.74 -15.78
CA GLN A 214 -6.88 0.43 -15.32
C GLN A 214 -7.64 1.74 -15.09
N GLN A 215 -8.96 1.70 -15.14
CA GLN A 215 -9.82 2.80 -14.69
C GLN A 215 -11.11 2.22 -14.10
N PRO A 216 -11.51 2.57 -12.87
CA PRO A 216 -10.86 3.50 -11.94
C PRO A 216 -9.49 3.06 -11.41
N ASP A 217 -8.67 4.05 -11.05
CA ASP A 217 -7.37 3.84 -10.40
C ASP A 217 -7.51 3.51 -8.89
N LEU A 218 -8.64 3.88 -8.29
CA LEU A 218 -8.89 3.73 -6.85
C LEU A 218 -9.90 2.61 -6.59
N THR A 219 -9.59 1.77 -5.59
CA THR A 219 -10.42 0.64 -5.17
C THR A 219 -11.84 1.08 -4.82
N LEU A 220 -12.01 2.12 -3.99
CA LEU A 220 -13.35 2.58 -3.59
C LEU A 220 -14.18 3.06 -4.81
N GLU A 221 -13.54 3.67 -5.81
CA GLU A 221 -14.22 4.07 -7.03
C GLU A 221 -14.59 2.86 -7.91
N ALA A 222 -13.72 1.85 -7.98
CA ALA A 222 -14.00 0.60 -8.70
C ALA A 222 -15.25 -0.08 -8.14
N PHE A 223 -15.35 -0.24 -6.81
CA PHE A 223 -16.55 -0.79 -6.17
C PHE A 223 -17.79 0.08 -6.36
N LYS A 224 -17.64 1.40 -6.31
CA LYS A 224 -18.75 2.34 -6.56
C LYS A 224 -19.29 2.24 -7.99
N LYS A 225 -18.42 2.01 -8.98
CA LYS A 225 -18.83 1.86 -10.40
C LYS A 225 -19.27 0.45 -10.75
N GLY A 226 -18.75 -0.57 -10.09
CA GLY A 226 -18.97 -1.99 -10.42
C GLY A 226 -18.27 -2.47 -11.70
N ILE A 227 -17.52 -1.59 -12.37
CA ILE A 227 -16.79 -1.86 -13.62
C ILE A 227 -15.36 -1.31 -13.52
N VAL A 228 -14.41 -2.09 -14.04
CA VAL A 228 -13.00 -1.70 -14.22
C VAL A 228 -12.62 -1.88 -15.69
N THR A 229 -12.30 -0.77 -16.36
CA THR A 229 -11.72 -0.79 -17.70
C THR A 229 -10.22 -1.09 -17.60
N THR A 230 -9.71 -1.96 -18.47
CA THR A 230 -8.31 -2.40 -18.49
C THR A 230 -7.72 -2.19 -19.89
N GLU A 231 -6.56 -1.55 -19.99
CA GLU A 231 -5.82 -1.40 -21.25
C GLU A 231 -4.68 -2.43 -21.30
N GLY A 232 -4.81 -3.41 -22.18
CA GLY A 232 -3.81 -4.47 -22.36
C GLY A 232 -2.81 -4.14 -23.47
N ILE A 233 -1.58 -4.65 -23.35
CA ILE A 233 -0.59 -4.66 -24.43
C ILE A 233 0.03 -6.05 -24.59
N ASP A 234 0.60 -6.29 -25.77
CA ASP A 234 1.33 -7.52 -26.04
C ASP A 234 2.47 -7.75 -25.02
N PRO A 235 2.59 -8.96 -24.43
CA PRO A 235 3.62 -9.27 -23.44
C PRO A 235 5.05 -8.97 -23.88
N SER A 236 5.35 -9.07 -25.19
CA SER A 236 6.68 -8.74 -25.74
C SER A 236 7.06 -7.26 -25.60
N LYS A 237 6.10 -6.40 -25.27
CA LYS A 237 6.31 -4.95 -25.03
C LYS A 237 6.56 -4.63 -23.55
N VAL A 238 6.47 -5.60 -22.65
CA VAL A 238 6.73 -5.45 -21.22
C VAL A 238 8.08 -6.07 -20.90
N VAL A 239 8.98 -5.27 -20.34
CA VAL A 239 10.34 -5.73 -20.03
C VAL A 239 10.36 -6.40 -18.67
N LYS A 240 11.02 -7.56 -18.56
CA LYS A 240 11.25 -8.19 -17.25
C LYS A 240 12.61 -7.81 -16.70
N VAL A 241 12.67 -7.43 -15.44
CA VAL A 241 13.88 -6.96 -14.77
C VAL A 241 14.18 -7.76 -13.52
N ARG A 242 15.47 -8.00 -13.26
CA ARG A 242 15.96 -8.52 -11.97
C ARG A 242 16.73 -7.41 -11.26
N LEU A 243 16.42 -7.17 -9.99
CA LEU A 243 16.99 -6.06 -9.21
C LEU A 243 18.01 -6.54 -8.16
N PHE A 244 19.12 -5.82 -8.05
CA PHE A 244 20.22 -6.07 -7.11
C PHE A 244 19.92 -5.50 -5.72
N LYS A 245 18.88 -6.04 -5.07
CA LYS A 245 18.32 -5.54 -3.80
C LYS A 245 19.33 -5.52 -2.65
N ARG A 246 20.31 -6.42 -2.66
CA ARG A 246 21.30 -6.56 -1.58
C ARG A 246 22.49 -5.62 -1.81
N GLU A 247 22.88 -5.43 -3.06
CA GLU A 247 24.07 -4.71 -3.47
C GLU A 247 23.83 -3.20 -3.54
N ALA A 248 22.62 -2.77 -3.93
CA ALA A 248 22.26 -1.35 -4.06
C ALA A 248 20.89 -1.02 -3.42
N PRO A 249 20.70 -1.30 -2.11
CA PRO A 249 19.39 -1.24 -1.47
C PRO A 249 18.73 0.14 -1.53
N ASN A 250 19.49 1.23 -1.31
CA ASN A 250 18.91 2.58 -1.32
C ASN A 250 18.55 3.02 -2.74
N THR A 251 19.39 2.68 -3.71
CA THR A 251 19.20 3.03 -5.12
C THR A 251 18.07 2.22 -5.77
N VAL A 252 17.99 0.92 -5.48
CA VAL A 252 16.87 0.08 -5.88
C VAL A 252 15.57 0.63 -5.29
N ARG A 253 15.56 1.02 -4.02
CA ARG A 253 14.39 1.63 -3.41
C ARG A 253 13.96 2.93 -4.07
N TYR A 254 14.90 3.76 -4.51
CA TYR A 254 14.60 4.93 -5.35
C TYR A 254 13.96 4.52 -6.69
N PHE A 255 14.49 3.49 -7.34
CA PHE A 255 13.93 2.95 -8.57
C PHE A 255 12.48 2.49 -8.39
N TYR A 256 12.16 1.80 -7.29
CA TYR A 256 10.78 1.44 -6.93
C TYR A 256 9.85 2.66 -6.84
N MET A 257 10.31 3.77 -6.24
CA MET A 257 9.49 4.98 -6.14
C MET A 257 9.22 5.62 -7.49
N VAL A 258 10.26 5.72 -8.34
CA VAL A 258 10.15 6.39 -9.64
C VAL A 258 9.27 5.58 -10.59
N THR A 259 9.35 4.27 -10.50
CA THR A 259 8.61 3.35 -11.37
C THR A 259 7.19 3.07 -10.90
N GLY A 260 6.90 3.27 -9.61
CA GLY A 260 5.64 2.87 -8.98
C GLY A 260 5.60 1.39 -8.56
N LEU A 261 6.71 0.65 -8.66
CA LEU A 261 6.77 -0.76 -8.25
C LEU A 261 6.57 -0.95 -6.73
N ASN A 262 6.74 0.10 -5.93
CA ASN A 262 6.42 0.07 -4.49
C ASN A 262 4.92 0.07 -4.21
N TYR A 263 4.09 0.26 -5.24
CA TYR A 263 2.64 0.39 -5.13
C TYR A 263 1.93 -0.62 -6.04
N HIS A 264 2.35 -0.68 -7.30
CA HIS A 264 1.83 -1.56 -8.34
C HIS A 264 2.77 -2.73 -8.63
N ARG A 265 2.27 -3.82 -9.20
CA ARG A 265 3.14 -4.92 -9.68
C ARG A 265 3.88 -4.53 -10.96
N LEU A 266 3.28 -3.65 -11.76
CA LEU A 266 3.84 -3.10 -12.97
C LEU A 266 4.47 -1.73 -12.72
N GLY A 267 5.72 -1.55 -13.12
CA GLY A 267 6.42 -0.27 -13.11
C GLY A 267 6.35 0.46 -14.45
N LYS A 268 6.52 1.79 -14.43
CA LYS A 268 6.54 2.64 -15.61
C LYS A 268 7.75 3.56 -15.60
N LEU A 269 8.50 3.59 -16.70
CA LEU A 269 9.63 4.50 -16.89
C LEU A 269 9.36 5.42 -18.08
N LYS A 270 9.44 6.73 -17.85
CA LYS A 270 9.30 7.71 -18.92
C LYS A 270 10.63 7.98 -19.59
N VAL A 271 10.71 7.74 -20.90
CA VAL A 271 11.93 7.98 -21.68
C VAL A 271 12.28 9.47 -21.64
N TYR A 272 13.49 9.77 -21.19
CA TYR A 272 14.07 11.11 -21.22
C TYR A 272 14.82 11.35 -22.53
N PHE A 273 15.64 10.38 -22.92
CA PHE A 273 16.49 10.45 -24.11
C PHE A 273 16.79 9.04 -24.61
N SER A 274 16.65 8.80 -25.91
CA SER A 274 17.04 7.54 -26.55
C SER A 274 18.01 7.81 -27.70
N HIS A 275 19.15 7.13 -27.71
CA HIS A 275 20.11 7.21 -28.81
C HIS A 275 20.46 5.80 -29.30
N PRO A 276 19.64 5.23 -30.21
CA PRO A 276 19.79 3.84 -30.66
C PRO A 276 21.19 3.51 -31.20
N LYS A 277 21.84 4.45 -31.90
CA LYS A 277 23.19 4.25 -32.47
C LYS A 277 24.29 4.07 -31.42
N SER A 278 24.16 4.69 -30.25
CA SER A 278 25.12 4.51 -29.15
C SER A 278 24.68 3.43 -28.17
N GLY A 279 23.51 2.81 -28.42
CA GLY A 279 22.93 1.79 -27.55
C GLY A 279 22.59 2.31 -26.16
N VAL A 280 22.24 3.59 -25.97
CA VAL A 280 21.92 4.16 -24.66
C VAL A 280 20.47 4.64 -24.62
N VAL A 281 19.74 4.27 -23.58
CA VAL A 281 18.41 4.82 -23.26
C VAL A 281 18.43 5.37 -21.84
N MET A 282 17.96 6.59 -21.68
CA MET A 282 17.81 7.29 -20.41
C MET A 282 16.35 7.51 -20.10
N PHE A 283 16.00 7.38 -18.82
CA PHE A 283 14.66 7.57 -18.29
C PHE A 283 14.66 8.65 -17.22
N LYS A 284 13.56 9.39 -17.16
CA LYS A 284 13.38 10.45 -16.18
C LYS A 284 13.40 9.88 -14.77
N GLY A 285 14.24 10.47 -13.92
CA GLY A 285 14.21 10.28 -12.48
C GLY A 285 13.35 11.32 -11.77
N ASP A 286 13.41 11.31 -10.44
CA ASP A 286 12.90 12.37 -9.56
C ASP A 286 14.06 13.10 -8.86
N PRO A 287 14.43 14.31 -9.33
CA PRO A 287 15.51 15.11 -8.73
C PRO A 287 15.29 15.50 -7.25
N ARG A 288 14.04 15.49 -6.78
CA ARG A 288 13.73 15.83 -5.37
C ARG A 288 14.11 14.68 -4.44
N LYS A 289 14.04 13.45 -4.95
CA LYS A 289 14.29 12.21 -4.20
C LYS A 289 15.70 11.65 -4.42
N SER A 290 16.44 12.15 -5.42
CA SER A 290 17.75 11.62 -5.80
C SER A 290 18.94 12.15 -4.99
N ARG A 291 18.76 13.21 -4.18
CA ARG A 291 19.85 13.87 -3.43
C ARG A 291 20.55 12.98 -2.40
N TYR A 292 19.92 11.88 -2.00
CA TYR A 292 20.45 10.94 -1.00
C TYR A 292 20.99 9.65 -1.61
N LEU A 293 21.11 9.58 -2.94
CA LEU A 293 21.69 8.43 -3.63
C LEU A 293 23.21 8.43 -3.46
N ILE A 294 23.67 7.90 -2.33
CA ILE A 294 25.10 7.66 -2.11
C ILE A 294 25.62 6.64 -3.13
N PRO A 295 26.91 6.65 -3.46
CA PRO A 295 27.51 5.59 -4.25
C PRO A 295 27.25 4.19 -3.66
N GLU A 296 26.68 3.30 -4.47
CA GLU A 296 26.36 1.91 -4.14
C GLU A 296 26.54 1.03 -5.38
N ASN A 297 27.13 -0.15 -5.24
CA ASN A 297 27.31 -1.12 -6.34
C ASN A 297 27.81 -0.49 -7.65
N GLN A 298 28.89 0.29 -7.57
CA GLN A 298 29.46 0.96 -8.75
C GLN A 298 30.07 -0.06 -9.72
N PRO A 299 30.05 0.21 -11.04
CA PRO A 299 30.81 -0.56 -12.00
C PRO A 299 32.31 -0.60 -11.65
N LYS A 300 32.96 -1.72 -11.98
CA LYS A 300 34.40 -1.91 -11.73
C LYS A 300 35.22 -1.84 -13.02
N GLU A 301 34.97 -2.76 -13.94
CA GLU A 301 35.77 -2.91 -15.16
C GLU A 301 34.89 -2.87 -16.41
N VAL A 302 33.91 -3.76 -16.50
CA VAL A 302 32.98 -3.83 -17.64
C VAL A 302 31.55 -3.89 -17.10
N VAL A 303 30.70 -3.03 -17.66
CA VAL A 303 29.26 -3.11 -17.51
C VAL A 303 28.71 -3.92 -18.67
N LYS A 304 27.94 -4.96 -18.36
CA LYS A 304 27.29 -5.78 -19.38
C LYS A 304 26.11 -5.07 -20.03
N ALA A 305 25.86 -5.40 -21.30
CA ALA A 305 24.64 -5.01 -21.98
C ALA A 305 23.41 -5.33 -21.11
N TYR A 306 22.41 -4.45 -21.19
CA TYR A 306 21.13 -4.51 -20.51
C TYR A 306 21.17 -4.35 -18.99
N THR A 307 22.33 -3.97 -18.43
CA THR A 307 22.45 -3.53 -17.04
C THR A 307 21.72 -2.19 -16.85
N ILE A 308 20.94 -2.10 -15.78
CA ILE A 308 20.22 -0.90 -15.35
C ILE A 308 21.09 -0.17 -14.32
N GLY A 309 21.30 1.13 -14.54
CA GLY A 309 22.02 1.98 -13.63
C GLY A 309 21.26 3.25 -13.28
N VAL A 310 21.60 3.83 -12.13
CA VAL A 310 21.08 5.13 -11.69
C VAL A 310 22.25 6.04 -11.36
N THR A 311 22.19 7.28 -11.82
CA THR A 311 23.22 8.28 -11.53
C THR A 311 23.15 8.62 -10.05
N ASN A 312 24.27 8.51 -9.34
CA ASN A 312 24.34 8.81 -7.92
C ASN A 312 24.61 10.31 -7.65
N ALA A 313 24.61 10.68 -6.38
CA ALA A 313 24.73 12.07 -5.93
C ALA A 313 26.11 12.70 -6.20
N ALA A 314 27.12 11.93 -6.65
CA ALA A 314 28.43 12.48 -7.04
C ALA A 314 28.40 13.21 -8.39
N ARG A 315 27.31 13.09 -9.16
CA ARG A 315 27.14 13.73 -10.48
C ARG A 315 25.95 14.68 -10.50
N ARG A 316 25.97 15.61 -11.47
CA ARG A 316 24.96 16.67 -11.62
C ARG A 316 23.54 16.14 -11.85
N PHE A 317 23.42 15.01 -12.55
CA PHE A 317 22.15 14.43 -12.94
C PHE A 317 21.73 13.27 -12.04
N ALA A 318 22.00 13.37 -10.73
CA ALA A 318 21.60 12.39 -9.74
C ALA A 318 20.13 11.97 -9.91
N GLY A 319 19.90 10.66 -9.93
CA GLY A 319 18.59 10.04 -10.10
C GLY A 319 18.21 9.72 -11.55
N MET A 320 18.98 10.15 -12.56
CA MET A 320 18.76 9.71 -13.93
C MET A 320 18.91 8.19 -14.02
N ILE A 321 17.97 7.51 -14.67
CA ILE A 321 18.00 6.06 -14.85
C ILE A 321 18.48 5.79 -16.27
N GLY A 322 19.37 4.82 -16.44
CA GLY A 322 19.97 4.52 -17.74
C GLY A 322 20.12 3.03 -17.96
N VAL A 323 19.97 2.62 -19.22
CA VAL A 323 20.23 1.26 -19.70
C VAL A 323 21.08 1.34 -20.95
N ARG A 324 22.07 0.46 -21.04
CA ARG A 324 22.90 0.27 -22.24
C ARG A 324 22.55 -1.02 -22.94
N MET A 325 22.54 -1.03 -24.26
CA MET A 325 22.29 -2.22 -25.10
C MET A 325 23.59 -2.92 -25.52
N GLN A 326 24.75 -2.42 -25.08
CA GLN A 326 26.08 -2.93 -25.42
C GLN A 326 26.98 -2.85 -24.18
N ASP A 327 27.94 -3.78 -24.10
CA ASP A 327 28.98 -3.77 -23.07
C ASP A 327 29.75 -2.44 -23.08
N SER A 328 30.21 -1.99 -21.91
CA SER A 328 31.05 -0.80 -21.80
C SER A 328 32.09 -0.92 -20.72
N ASP A 329 33.32 -0.56 -21.08
CA ASP A 329 34.52 -0.53 -20.24
C ASP A 329 34.90 0.89 -19.77
N LYS A 330 34.13 1.90 -20.20
CA LYS A 330 34.43 3.33 -19.95
C LYS A 330 33.34 4.07 -19.20
N TYR A 331 32.07 3.76 -19.48
CA TYR A 331 30.93 4.50 -18.96
C TYR A 331 29.86 3.56 -18.41
N GLY A 332 29.20 3.97 -17.32
CA GLY A 332 28.10 3.25 -16.72
C GLY A 332 26.82 3.32 -17.59
N PRO A 333 25.75 2.61 -17.18
CA PRO A 333 24.47 2.63 -17.89
C PRO A 333 23.87 4.01 -18.11
N THR A 334 24.21 4.97 -17.23
CA THR A 334 23.72 6.35 -17.27
C THR A 334 24.64 7.30 -18.03
N ALA A 335 25.56 6.77 -18.85
CA ALA A 335 26.58 7.52 -19.60
C ALA A 335 27.53 8.39 -18.74
N GLU A 336 27.39 8.32 -17.42
CA GLU A 336 28.35 8.84 -16.46
C GLU A 336 29.55 7.88 -16.34
N THR A 337 30.67 8.35 -15.79
CA THR A 337 31.79 7.46 -15.39
C THR A 337 31.33 6.43 -14.36
N PHE A 338 32.06 5.34 -14.20
CA PHE A 338 31.74 4.30 -13.20
C PHE A 338 31.49 4.83 -11.78
N GLU A 339 32.30 5.79 -11.30
CA GLU A 339 32.11 6.39 -9.98
C GLU A 339 30.75 7.12 -9.82
N GLY A 340 30.16 7.56 -10.92
CA GLY A 340 28.91 8.32 -10.95
C GLY A 340 27.66 7.47 -11.11
N THR A 341 27.79 6.14 -11.26
CA THR A 341 26.65 5.25 -11.53
C THR A 341 26.56 4.15 -10.49
N ASN A 342 25.36 3.92 -9.97
CA ASN A 342 25.03 2.77 -9.15
C ASN A 342 24.33 1.73 -10.03
N LEU A 343 24.81 0.48 -10.02
CA LEU A 343 24.16 -0.63 -10.73
C LEU A 343 23.04 -1.21 -9.87
N ILE A 344 21.83 -1.30 -10.42
CA ILE A 344 20.63 -1.67 -9.66
C ILE A 344 19.93 -2.92 -10.16
N GLY A 345 20.33 -3.46 -11.30
CA GLY A 345 19.70 -4.63 -11.88
C GLY A 345 20.03 -4.82 -13.35
N GLU A 346 19.28 -5.70 -13.98
CA GLU A 346 19.42 -6.07 -15.39
C GLU A 346 18.05 -6.35 -15.99
N ILE A 347 17.93 -6.14 -17.30
CA ILE A 347 16.81 -6.64 -18.09
C ILE A 347 17.12 -8.08 -18.50
N VAL A 348 16.17 -8.98 -18.25
CA VAL A 348 16.33 -10.42 -18.50
C VAL A 348 15.45 -10.94 -19.65
N GLU A 349 14.39 -10.23 -20.01
CA GLU A 349 13.52 -10.56 -21.14
C GLU A 349 13.01 -9.29 -21.85
N ASN A 350 12.70 -9.43 -23.15
CA ASN A 350 12.14 -8.38 -24.02
C ASN A 350 13.03 -7.13 -24.15
N GLN A 351 14.36 -7.29 -24.09
CA GLN A 351 15.31 -6.19 -24.24
C GLN A 351 15.22 -5.48 -25.61
N GLU A 352 14.67 -6.15 -26.62
CA GLU A 352 14.49 -5.64 -27.98
C GLU A 352 13.59 -4.40 -28.00
N VAL A 353 12.70 -4.26 -27.01
CA VAL A 353 11.82 -3.09 -26.83
C VAL A 353 12.63 -1.80 -26.76
N LEU A 354 13.83 -1.82 -26.16
CA LEU A 354 14.68 -0.65 -26.01
C LEU A 354 15.05 0.01 -27.34
N ALA A 355 15.24 -0.77 -28.40
CA ALA A 355 15.63 -0.27 -29.72
C ALA A 355 14.52 0.59 -30.36
N GLY A 356 13.26 0.34 -29.99
CA GLY A 356 12.09 1.06 -30.48
C GLY A 356 11.71 2.30 -29.67
N LEU A 357 12.34 2.52 -28.50
CA LEU A 357 11.99 3.62 -27.61
C LEU A 357 12.39 4.98 -28.16
N LYS A 358 11.47 5.93 -28.07
CA LYS A 358 11.64 7.34 -28.44
C LYS A 358 11.33 8.24 -27.26
N ASP A 359 11.83 9.46 -27.33
CA ASP A 359 11.62 10.48 -26.30
C ASP A 359 10.13 10.67 -26.00
N GLY A 360 9.77 10.67 -24.71
CA GLY A 360 8.39 10.82 -24.25
C GLY A 360 7.56 9.53 -24.18
N MET A 361 8.05 8.41 -24.72
CA MET A 361 7.40 7.09 -24.57
C MET A 361 7.49 6.57 -23.12
N GLU A 362 6.66 5.58 -22.82
CA GLU A 362 6.68 4.82 -21.56
C GLU A 362 7.24 3.42 -21.82
N LEU A 363 8.15 2.99 -20.96
CA LEU A 363 8.59 1.60 -20.86
C LEU A 363 7.89 0.96 -19.66
N TYR A 364 7.24 -0.17 -19.89
CA TYR A 364 6.59 -0.95 -18.85
C TYR A 364 7.54 -2.04 -18.36
N ILE A 365 7.62 -2.20 -17.04
CA ILE A 365 8.52 -3.16 -16.42
C ILE A 365 7.78 -4.07 -15.44
N LEU A 366 8.12 -5.36 -15.46
CA LEU A 366 7.76 -6.34 -14.44
C LEU A 366 9.03 -6.81 -13.75
N GLU A 367 9.01 -6.84 -12.42
CA GLU A 367 10.10 -7.44 -11.67
C GLU A 367 9.95 -8.96 -11.62
N VAL A 368 11.06 -9.67 -11.81
CA VAL A 368 11.18 -11.11 -11.58
C VAL A 368 12.28 -11.39 -10.57
N GLU A 369 12.19 -12.55 -9.91
CA GLU A 369 13.16 -12.98 -8.89
C GLU A 369 14.52 -13.41 -9.48
#